data_AF-A0AAP9ML25-F1
#
_entry.id   AF-A0AAP9ML25-F1
#
_cell.length_a   1.000
_cell.length_b   1.000
_cell.length_c   1.000
_cell.angle_alpha   90.00
_cell.angle_beta   90.00
_cell.angle_gamma   90.00
#
_symmetry.space_group_name_H-M   'P 1'
#
loop_
_entity.id
_entity.type
_entity.pdbx_description
1 polymer ?
#
loop_
_entity_poly.entity_id
_entity_poly.type
_entity_poly.pdbx_seq_one_letter_code
_entity_poly.pdbx_strand_id
1 'polypeptide(L)'
;MYIKDTILKSLAMANMDPIITMNRDPLSHPSYEAFLEVMKKERKTAAEAEALWKLLIDGFRHQRELNKDAQKEAEIIKDAVQFNALLMKYKIPEPLKSIYQENYIYFSEKIAKASSSDKQKRANENYMSFLRGVVRSTNPEFEQFANQLRALLIIPGGRELALWSGGIDLSIFSYEKSRCPLEQTVLGKLLNTMPITTLWNLEAPLWNIISRTFVSQYGRLPVHVYFRVLDNASVLLRQELPLMQKINPSVAIHWHPVFNYPIGMAEVGVHGEAITESGRGIDDMKAAAELLIAKLGAASYKANRQAFERANSDYFDPTRPPFAIDD
;
A
#
# COMPACT_ATOMS: atom_id res chain seq x y z
N MET A 1 1.67 -19.92 -10.24
CA MET A 1 1.22 -18.89 -11.20
C MET A 1 1.96 -17.58 -10.98
N TYR A 2 2.02 -17.05 -9.75
CA TYR A 2 2.67 -15.77 -9.40
C TYR A 2 4.18 -15.67 -9.75
N ILE A 3 4.97 -16.72 -9.49
CA ILE A 3 6.41 -16.74 -9.83
C ILE A 3 6.63 -16.51 -11.33
N LYS A 4 5.74 -17.02 -12.18
CA LYS A 4 5.86 -16.88 -13.64
C LYS A 4 5.57 -15.44 -14.08
N ASP A 5 4.57 -14.80 -13.50
CA ASP A 5 4.18 -13.42 -13.82
C ASP A 5 5.18 -12.39 -13.26
N THR A 6 5.73 -12.62 -12.06
CA THR A 6 6.81 -11.79 -11.51
C THR A 6 8.09 -11.93 -12.32
N ILE A 7 8.48 -13.14 -12.72
CA ILE A 7 9.65 -13.36 -13.60
C ILE A 7 9.43 -12.73 -14.98
N LEU A 8 8.23 -12.83 -15.57
CA LEU A 8 7.89 -12.17 -16.83
C LEU A 8 7.98 -10.64 -16.73
N LYS A 9 7.45 -10.06 -15.63
CA LYS A 9 7.57 -8.62 -15.35
C LYS A 9 9.05 -8.24 -15.22
N SER A 10 9.82 -8.95 -14.40
CA SER A 10 11.27 -8.73 -14.21
C SER A 10 12.10 -8.89 -15.48
N LEU A 11 11.77 -9.85 -16.36
CA LEU A 11 12.44 -10.06 -17.65
C LEU A 11 12.11 -8.96 -18.66
N ALA A 12 10.85 -8.53 -18.74
CA ALA A 12 10.45 -7.38 -19.57
C ALA A 12 11.14 -6.09 -19.09
N MET A 13 11.32 -5.96 -17.78
CA MET A 13 11.97 -4.83 -17.11
C MET A 13 13.50 -4.83 -17.25
N ALA A 14 14.16 -5.99 -17.43
CA ALA A 14 15.61 -6.10 -17.49
C ALA A 14 16.25 -5.33 -18.65
N ASN A 15 15.49 -5.03 -19.71
CA ASN A 15 15.94 -4.28 -20.88
C ASN A 15 15.37 -2.85 -20.95
N MET A 16 14.63 -2.41 -19.92
CA MET A 16 14.08 -1.05 -19.86
C MET A 16 14.98 -0.15 -19.01
N ASP A 17 15.53 0.90 -19.62
CA ASP A 17 15.94 2.07 -18.83
C ASP A 17 14.66 2.86 -18.48
N PRO A 18 14.25 2.90 -17.21
CA PRO A 18 12.98 3.50 -16.80
C PRO A 18 12.95 5.01 -17.06
N ILE A 19 14.09 5.69 -16.98
CA ILE A 19 14.19 7.13 -17.20
C ILE A 19 14.06 7.44 -18.70
N ILE A 20 14.76 6.68 -19.55
CA ILE A 20 14.70 6.85 -21.00
C ILE A 20 13.31 6.47 -21.52
N THR A 21 12.75 5.36 -21.05
CA THR A 21 11.46 4.85 -21.52
C THR A 21 10.32 5.81 -21.17
N MET A 22 10.33 6.38 -19.96
CA MET A 22 9.31 7.35 -19.55
C MET A 22 9.43 8.70 -20.27
N ASN A 23 10.61 9.06 -20.80
CA ASN A 23 10.82 10.33 -21.49
C ASN A 23 10.48 10.29 -23.00
N ARG A 24 10.17 9.11 -23.55
CA ARG A 24 9.75 8.95 -24.96
C ARG A 24 8.27 9.26 -25.17
N ASP A 25 7.80 9.19 -26.41
CA ASP A 25 6.36 9.19 -26.71
C ASP A 25 5.65 8.14 -25.84
N PRO A 26 4.65 8.52 -25.00
CA PRO A 26 3.92 7.59 -24.15
C PRO A 26 3.40 6.35 -24.89
N LEU A 27 2.99 6.49 -26.15
CA LEU A 27 2.40 5.39 -26.93
C LEU A 27 3.44 4.38 -27.43
N SER A 28 4.73 4.76 -27.42
CA SER A 28 5.83 3.85 -27.71
C SER A 28 6.23 2.96 -26.53
N HIS A 29 5.59 3.16 -25.37
CA HIS A 29 5.90 2.38 -24.17
C HIS A 29 5.47 0.91 -24.36
N PRO A 30 6.32 -0.08 -24.04
CA PRO A 30 6.06 -1.50 -24.32
C PRO A 30 4.77 -2.05 -23.68
N SER A 31 4.36 -1.46 -22.55
CA SER A 31 3.12 -1.83 -21.85
C SER A 31 1.83 -1.16 -22.35
N TYR A 32 1.91 -0.25 -23.32
CA TYR A 32 0.73 0.45 -23.82
C TYR A 32 -0.30 -0.51 -24.44
N GLU A 33 0.14 -1.46 -25.25
CA GLU A 33 -0.76 -2.43 -25.90
C GLU A 33 -1.50 -3.29 -24.87
N ALA A 34 -0.82 -3.74 -23.81
CA ALA A 34 -1.45 -4.49 -22.73
C ALA A 34 -2.50 -3.66 -21.98
N PHE A 35 -2.22 -2.38 -21.75
CA PHE A 35 -3.17 -1.44 -21.15
C PHE A 35 -4.40 -1.24 -22.05
N LEU A 36 -4.17 -0.98 -23.35
CA LEU A 36 -5.22 -0.75 -24.34
C LEU A 36 -6.17 -1.95 -24.44
N GLU A 37 -5.65 -3.17 -24.45
CA GLU A 37 -6.46 -4.39 -24.52
C GLU A 37 -7.36 -4.58 -23.29
N VAL A 38 -6.89 -4.23 -22.09
CA VAL A 38 -7.76 -4.24 -20.90
C VAL A 38 -8.81 -3.14 -20.97
N MET A 39 -8.44 -1.92 -21.37
CA MET A 39 -9.40 -0.82 -21.51
C MET A 39 -10.51 -1.14 -22.53
N LYS A 40 -10.18 -1.78 -23.66
CA LYS A 40 -11.18 -2.24 -24.65
C LYS A 40 -12.17 -3.25 -24.05
N LYS A 41 -11.68 -4.21 -23.24
CA LYS A 41 -12.55 -5.19 -22.55
C LYS A 41 -13.51 -4.50 -21.58
N GLU A 42 -13.06 -3.44 -20.94
CA GLU A 42 -13.84 -2.57 -20.07
C GLU A 42 -14.66 -1.50 -20.84
N ARG A 43 -14.85 -1.70 -22.15
CA ARG A 43 -15.68 -0.87 -23.04
C ARG A 43 -15.24 0.59 -23.15
N LYS A 44 -13.97 0.88 -22.89
CA LYS A 44 -13.37 2.19 -23.20
C LYS A 44 -13.03 2.26 -24.69
N THR A 45 -13.22 3.43 -25.28
CA THR A 45 -12.75 3.74 -26.63
C THR A 45 -11.22 3.80 -26.66
N ALA A 46 -10.63 3.64 -27.86
CA ALA A 46 -9.20 3.79 -28.03
C ALA A 46 -8.70 5.18 -27.60
N ALA A 47 -9.46 6.23 -27.88
CA ALA A 47 -9.11 7.60 -27.49
C ALA A 47 -9.13 7.80 -25.97
N GLU A 48 -10.11 7.22 -25.25
CA GLU A 48 -10.12 7.24 -23.79
C GLU A 48 -8.94 6.46 -23.20
N ALA A 49 -8.65 5.28 -23.73
CA ALA A 49 -7.50 4.47 -23.29
C ALA A 49 -6.17 5.22 -23.51
N GLU A 50 -6.00 5.87 -24.67
CA GLU A 50 -4.83 6.68 -24.98
C GLU A 50 -4.67 7.84 -24.00
N ALA A 51 -5.76 8.57 -23.71
CA ALA A 51 -5.74 9.69 -22.77
C ALA A 51 -5.38 9.22 -21.35
N LEU A 52 -5.96 8.11 -20.88
CA LEU A 52 -5.64 7.51 -19.59
C LEU A 52 -4.20 7.03 -19.49
N TRP A 53 -3.66 6.47 -20.58
CA TRP A 53 -2.28 6.01 -20.64
C TRP A 53 -1.31 7.18 -20.57
N LYS A 54 -1.54 8.23 -21.37
CA LYS A 54 -0.75 9.46 -21.34
C LYS A 54 -0.76 10.08 -19.94
N LEU A 55 -1.93 10.16 -19.31
CA LEU A 55 -2.08 10.65 -17.95
C LEU A 55 -1.24 9.85 -16.94
N LEU A 56 -1.24 8.52 -17.05
CA LEU A 56 -0.43 7.65 -16.20
C LEU A 56 1.07 7.93 -16.38
N ILE A 57 1.56 7.98 -17.64
CA ILE A 57 2.97 8.25 -17.96
C ILE A 57 3.39 9.65 -17.49
N ASP A 58 2.54 10.66 -17.68
CA ASP A 58 2.81 12.02 -17.20
C ASP A 58 2.85 12.09 -15.67
N GLY A 59 1.99 11.32 -14.99
CA GLY A 59 2.08 11.16 -13.54
C GLY A 59 3.42 10.58 -13.10
N PHE A 60 3.95 9.57 -13.80
CA PHE A 60 5.29 9.05 -13.49
C PHE A 60 6.41 10.08 -13.71
N ARG A 61 6.30 10.92 -14.75
CA ARG A 61 7.25 12.03 -14.98
C ARG A 61 7.20 13.05 -13.85
N HIS A 62 6.01 13.50 -13.48
CA HIS A 62 5.81 14.45 -12.39
C HIS A 62 6.27 13.86 -11.03
N GLN A 63 6.05 12.57 -10.80
CA GLN A 63 6.48 11.89 -9.58
C GLN A 63 8.00 11.99 -9.36
N ARG A 64 8.81 12.05 -10.42
CA ARG A 64 10.25 12.24 -10.31
C ARG A 64 10.61 13.59 -9.72
N GLU A 65 9.89 14.64 -10.11
CA GLU A 65 10.11 15.99 -9.55
C GLU A 65 9.63 16.05 -8.09
N LEU A 66 8.43 15.51 -7.79
CA LEU A 66 7.95 15.38 -6.41
C LEU A 66 8.94 14.61 -5.52
N ASN A 67 9.57 13.56 -6.04
CA ASN A 67 10.57 12.79 -5.31
C ASN A 67 11.83 13.60 -4.98
N LYS A 68 12.27 14.50 -5.88
CA LYS A 68 13.40 15.41 -5.64
C LYS A 68 13.05 16.47 -4.59
N ASP A 69 11.84 17.00 -4.66
CA ASP A 69 11.39 18.08 -3.77
C ASP A 69 11.09 17.56 -2.37
N ALA A 70 10.59 16.32 -2.24
CA ALA A 70 10.14 15.75 -0.97
C ALA A 70 11.16 15.86 0.17
N GLN A 71 12.47 15.67 -0.10
CA GLN A 71 13.50 15.79 0.94
C GLN A 71 13.63 17.24 1.42
N LYS A 72 13.70 18.20 0.50
CA LYS A 72 13.83 19.63 0.81
C LYS A 72 12.62 20.14 1.59
N GLU A 73 11.42 19.77 1.13
CA GLU A 73 10.17 20.14 1.81
C GLU A 73 10.12 19.56 3.23
N ALA A 74 10.48 18.29 3.41
CA ALA A 74 10.47 17.64 4.72
C ALA A 74 11.44 18.29 5.71
N GLU A 75 12.63 18.70 5.25
CA GLU A 75 13.65 19.34 6.10
C GLU A 75 13.23 20.72 6.61
N ILE A 76 12.35 21.42 5.89
CA ILE A 76 11.81 22.73 6.29
C ILE A 76 10.85 22.61 7.47
N ILE A 77 10.15 21.49 7.62
CA ILE A 77 9.11 21.31 8.63
C ILE A 77 9.71 21.11 10.02
N LYS A 78 9.56 22.12 10.89
CA LYS A 78 9.97 22.13 12.30
C LYS A 78 8.79 22.16 13.27
N ASP A 79 7.64 22.63 12.81
CA ASP A 79 6.44 22.77 13.63
C ASP A 79 5.15 22.52 12.84
N ALA A 80 4.03 22.51 13.57
CA ALA A 80 2.71 22.27 13.01
C ALA A 80 2.23 23.39 12.07
N VAL A 81 2.73 24.63 12.22
CA VAL A 81 2.35 25.75 11.34
C VAL A 81 2.94 25.51 9.95
N GLN A 82 4.22 25.16 9.89
CA GLN A 82 4.91 24.81 8.66
C GLN A 82 4.32 23.55 8.02
N PHE A 83 3.98 22.54 8.82
CA PHE A 83 3.31 21.34 8.31
C PHE A 83 1.95 21.67 7.69
N ASN A 84 1.14 22.51 8.33
CA ASN A 84 -0.14 22.93 7.75
C ASN A 84 0.03 23.76 6.47
N ALA A 85 1.06 24.61 6.40
CA ALA A 85 1.39 25.34 5.18
C ALA A 85 1.75 24.38 4.02
N LEU A 86 2.47 23.29 4.30
CA LEU A 86 2.76 22.23 3.32
C LEU A 86 1.47 21.59 2.79
N LEU A 87 0.54 21.21 3.67
CA LEU A 87 -0.73 20.61 3.27
C LEU A 87 -1.55 21.56 2.37
N MET A 88 -1.52 22.86 2.65
CA MET A 88 -2.19 23.87 1.83
C MET A 88 -1.50 24.05 0.47
N LYS A 89 -0.16 24.11 0.44
CA LYS A 89 0.63 24.21 -0.80
C LYS A 89 0.31 23.08 -1.78
N TYR A 90 0.20 21.86 -1.28
CA TYR A 90 -0.12 20.68 -2.08
C TYR A 90 -1.62 20.38 -2.19
N LYS A 91 -2.49 21.29 -1.74
CA LYS A 91 -3.95 21.22 -1.86
C LYS A 91 -4.53 19.90 -1.36
N ILE A 92 -4.02 19.37 -0.24
CA ILE A 92 -4.50 18.11 0.33
C ILE A 92 -5.98 18.24 0.74
N PRO A 93 -6.89 17.42 0.21
CA PRO A 93 -8.32 17.49 0.53
C PRO A 93 -8.66 16.81 1.85
N GLU A 94 -9.82 17.13 2.42
CA GLU A 94 -10.41 16.32 3.49
C GLU A 94 -10.99 15.00 2.93
N PRO A 95 -11.03 13.90 3.71
CA PRO A 95 -10.54 13.78 5.10
C PRO A 95 -9.02 13.48 5.20
N LEU A 96 -8.30 13.39 4.08
CA LEU A 96 -6.87 13.03 4.06
C LEU A 96 -6.01 14.05 4.80
N LYS A 97 -6.36 15.33 4.72
CA LYS A 97 -5.70 16.40 5.46
C LYS A 97 -5.74 16.14 6.97
N SER A 98 -6.91 15.87 7.54
CA SER A 98 -7.06 15.52 8.96
C SER A 98 -6.23 14.28 9.33
N ILE A 99 -6.23 13.24 8.49
CA ILE A 99 -5.43 12.03 8.71
C ILE A 99 -3.92 12.35 8.75
N TYR A 100 -3.43 13.21 7.86
CA TYR A 100 -2.03 13.62 7.88
C TYR A 100 -1.67 14.49 9.10
N GLN A 101 -2.58 15.31 9.59
CA GLN A 101 -2.37 16.06 10.84
C GLN A 101 -2.28 15.13 12.05
N GLU A 102 -3.14 14.11 12.13
CA GLU A 102 -3.10 13.10 13.20
C GLU A 102 -1.79 12.29 13.15
N ASN A 103 -1.38 11.86 11.96
CA ASN A 103 -0.09 11.19 11.76
C ASN A 103 1.11 12.07 12.16
N TYR A 104 1.07 13.37 11.83
CA TYR A 104 2.11 14.31 12.23
C TYR A 104 2.28 14.37 13.76
N ILE A 105 1.16 14.45 14.50
CA ILE A 105 1.17 14.42 15.97
C ILE A 105 1.75 13.10 16.46
N TYR A 106 1.27 11.98 15.94
CA TYR A 106 1.73 10.64 16.32
C TYR A 106 3.26 10.48 16.18
N PHE A 107 3.81 10.80 15.01
CA PHE A 107 5.26 10.65 14.78
C PHE A 107 6.09 11.65 15.60
N SER A 108 5.60 12.88 15.80
CA SER A 108 6.25 13.88 16.65
C SER A 108 6.34 13.41 18.11
N GLU A 109 5.25 12.86 18.65
CA GLU A 109 5.23 12.29 19.99
C GLU A 109 6.15 11.08 20.14
N LYS A 110 6.25 10.23 19.12
CA LYS A 110 7.13 9.06 19.14
C LYS A 110 8.61 9.45 19.23
N ILE A 111 9.02 10.54 18.58
CA ILE A 111 10.36 11.10 18.75
C ILE A 111 10.57 11.54 20.20
N ALA A 112 9.61 12.30 20.76
CA ALA A 112 9.72 12.84 22.12
C ALA A 112 9.75 11.75 23.20
N LYS A 113 9.04 10.63 22.99
CA LYS A 113 8.93 9.50 23.92
C LYS A 113 10.04 8.45 23.76
N ALA A 114 10.98 8.62 22.82
CA ALA A 114 12.02 7.64 22.56
C ALA A 114 13.01 7.53 23.74
N SER A 115 13.09 6.34 24.35
CA SER A 115 13.85 6.12 25.59
C SER A 115 15.35 5.83 25.39
N SER A 116 15.82 5.72 24.15
CA SER A 116 17.23 5.45 23.83
C SER A 116 17.63 6.11 22.52
N SER A 117 18.92 6.34 22.33
CA SER A 117 19.49 6.91 21.09
C SER A 117 19.06 6.14 19.84
N ASP A 118 19.09 4.81 19.87
CA ASP A 118 18.68 3.97 18.74
C ASP A 118 17.18 4.09 18.43
N LYS A 119 16.34 4.16 19.47
CA LYS A 119 14.90 4.39 19.30
C LYS A 119 14.64 5.79 18.74
N GLN A 120 15.39 6.80 19.20
CA GLN A 120 15.26 8.17 18.73
C GLN A 120 15.67 8.30 17.26
N LYS A 121 16.79 7.69 16.85
CA LYS A 121 17.22 7.64 15.45
C LYS A 121 16.16 7.01 14.54
N ARG A 122 15.58 5.87 14.95
CA ARG A 122 14.50 5.21 14.21
C ARG A 122 13.22 6.06 14.14
N ALA A 123 12.82 6.66 15.25
CA ALA A 123 11.65 7.54 15.29
C ALA A 123 11.83 8.76 14.37
N ASN A 124 13.03 9.35 14.34
CA ASN A 124 13.36 10.44 13.44
C ASN A 124 13.30 10.01 11.96
N GLU A 125 13.84 8.85 11.60
CA GLU A 125 13.76 8.35 10.22
C GLU A 125 12.31 8.10 9.80
N ASN A 126 11.50 7.49 10.68
CA ASN A 126 10.07 7.28 10.41
C ASN A 126 9.31 8.60 10.22
N TYR A 127 9.60 9.61 11.05
CA TYR A 127 9.02 10.95 10.92
C TYR A 127 9.41 11.62 9.60
N MET A 128 10.70 11.59 9.24
CA MET A 128 11.16 12.15 7.95
C MET A 128 10.58 11.37 6.76
N SER A 129 10.48 10.05 6.88
CA SER A 129 9.82 9.19 5.89
C SER A 129 8.35 9.56 5.70
N PHE A 130 7.62 9.79 6.81
CA PHE A 130 6.25 10.28 6.77
C PHE A 130 6.13 11.62 6.04
N LEU A 131 6.93 12.64 6.41
CA LEU A 131 6.89 13.96 5.79
C LEU A 131 7.16 13.90 4.28
N ARG A 132 8.18 13.15 3.86
CA ARG A 132 8.45 12.92 2.43
C ARG A 132 7.28 12.21 1.75
N GLY A 133 6.70 11.22 2.44
CA GLY A 133 5.56 10.47 1.96
C GLY A 133 4.33 11.34 1.70
N VAL A 134 4.10 12.38 2.51
CA VAL A 134 3.03 13.36 2.28
C VAL A 134 3.21 14.00 0.91
N VAL A 135 4.37 14.61 0.64
CA VAL A 135 4.68 15.28 -0.64
C VAL A 135 4.62 14.32 -1.82
N ARG A 136 5.19 13.13 -1.67
CA ARG A 136 5.21 12.14 -2.76
C ARG A 136 3.81 11.67 -3.14
N SER A 137 2.84 11.71 -2.23
CA SER A 137 1.50 11.16 -2.44
C SER A 137 0.47 12.17 -2.99
N THR A 138 0.92 13.32 -3.51
CA THR A 138 0.06 14.44 -3.97
C THR A 138 0.05 14.62 -5.48
N ASN A 139 0.34 13.56 -6.23
CA ASN A 139 0.47 13.59 -7.67
C ASN A 139 -0.91 13.76 -8.35
N PRO A 140 -1.21 14.91 -8.98
CA PRO A 140 -2.54 15.20 -9.50
C PRO A 140 -2.90 14.32 -10.69
N GLU A 141 -1.94 13.93 -11.52
CA GLU A 141 -2.17 13.02 -12.65
C GLU A 141 -2.54 11.61 -12.16
N PHE A 142 -1.85 11.11 -11.13
CA PHE A 142 -2.21 9.83 -10.50
C PHE A 142 -3.60 9.88 -9.83
N GLU A 143 -3.94 10.97 -9.14
CA GLU A 143 -5.28 11.17 -8.57
C GLU A 143 -6.34 11.18 -9.67
N GLN A 144 -6.11 11.90 -10.77
CA GLN A 144 -7.03 11.95 -11.89
C GLN A 144 -7.16 10.57 -12.57
N PHE A 145 -6.05 9.85 -12.75
CA PHE A 145 -6.03 8.49 -13.31
C PHE A 145 -6.84 7.52 -12.46
N ALA A 146 -6.58 7.51 -11.15
CA ALA A 146 -7.29 6.65 -10.20
C ALA A 146 -8.79 6.95 -10.17
N ASN A 147 -9.17 8.22 -10.17
CA ASN A 147 -10.57 8.64 -10.19
C ASN A 147 -11.31 8.24 -11.47
N GLN A 148 -10.68 8.39 -12.65
CA GLN A 148 -11.29 7.98 -13.91
C GLN A 148 -11.45 6.46 -14.06
N LEU A 149 -10.59 5.68 -13.40
CA LEU A 149 -10.64 4.21 -13.41
C LEU A 149 -11.26 3.62 -12.13
N ARG A 150 -11.89 4.44 -11.29
CA ARG A 150 -12.52 4.02 -10.03
C ARG A 150 -13.49 2.85 -10.22
N ALA A 151 -14.26 2.83 -11.31
CA ALA A 151 -15.19 1.75 -11.63
C ALA A 151 -14.51 0.38 -11.89
N LEU A 152 -13.20 0.35 -12.09
CA LEU A 152 -12.41 -0.87 -12.25
C LEU A 152 -11.78 -1.36 -10.93
N LEU A 153 -11.99 -0.61 -9.85
CA LEU A 153 -11.58 -0.95 -8.48
C LEU A 153 -12.75 -1.57 -7.69
N ILE A 154 -13.62 -2.31 -8.37
CA ILE A 154 -14.83 -2.88 -7.77
C ILE A 154 -14.56 -4.29 -7.21
N ILE A 155 -15.02 -4.53 -5.98
CA ILE A 155 -15.10 -5.87 -5.38
C ILE A 155 -16.11 -6.71 -6.18
N PRO A 156 -15.70 -7.86 -6.76
CA PRO A 156 -16.61 -8.75 -7.47
C PRO A 156 -17.72 -9.27 -6.55
N GLY A 157 -18.91 -9.52 -7.11
CA GLY A 157 -20.07 -9.98 -6.36
C GLY A 157 -19.80 -11.24 -5.53
N GLY A 158 -20.36 -11.28 -4.32
CA GLY A 158 -20.22 -12.40 -3.39
C GLY A 158 -18.90 -12.44 -2.60
N ARG A 159 -18.09 -11.38 -2.67
CA ARG A 159 -16.84 -11.24 -1.91
C ARG A 159 -16.88 -10.08 -0.93
N GLU A 160 -16.14 -10.22 0.15
CA GLU A 160 -15.97 -9.19 1.18
C GLU A 160 -14.70 -8.38 0.96
N LEU A 161 -14.66 -7.14 1.44
CA LEU A 161 -13.46 -6.30 1.35
C LEU A 161 -12.33 -6.91 2.17
N ALA A 162 -11.14 -7.04 1.56
CA ALA A 162 -9.92 -7.33 2.28
C ALA A 162 -8.88 -6.23 2.08
N LEU A 163 -8.08 -6.01 3.13
CA LEU A 163 -6.83 -5.25 3.08
C LEU A 163 -5.72 -6.13 3.66
N TRP A 164 -4.46 -5.79 3.40
CA TRP A 164 -3.36 -6.59 3.91
C TRP A 164 -2.08 -5.79 4.19
N SER A 165 -1.24 -6.34 5.07
CA SER A 165 0.11 -5.82 5.34
C SER A 165 1.10 -6.94 5.66
N GLY A 166 2.31 -6.85 5.10
CA GLY A 166 3.39 -7.81 5.37
C GLY A 166 3.58 -8.90 4.31
N GLY A 167 3.12 -8.69 3.08
CA GLY A 167 3.48 -9.51 1.92
C GLY A 167 2.33 -9.70 0.91
N ILE A 168 2.65 -9.64 -0.39
CA ILE A 168 1.66 -9.74 -1.47
C ILE A 168 0.97 -11.09 -1.57
N ASP A 169 1.58 -12.13 -1.02
CA ASP A 169 0.97 -13.44 -0.90
C ASP A 169 -0.30 -13.42 -0.04
N LEU A 170 -0.44 -12.44 0.87
CA LEU A 170 -1.69 -12.18 1.59
C LEU A 170 -2.83 -11.74 0.66
N SER A 171 -2.53 -11.13 -0.49
CA SER A 171 -3.53 -10.76 -1.49
C SER A 171 -4.16 -12.02 -2.11
N ILE A 172 -3.34 -13.01 -2.48
CA ILE A 172 -3.83 -14.30 -3.00
C ILE A 172 -4.54 -15.08 -1.90
N PHE A 173 -3.91 -15.18 -0.72
CA PHE A 173 -4.46 -15.91 0.42
C PHE A 173 -5.86 -15.41 0.78
N SER A 174 -6.02 -14.08 0.94
CA SER A 174 -7.32 -13.49 1.26
C SER A 174 -8.36 -13.70 0.16
N TYR A 175 -7.93 -13.72 -1.11
CA TYR A 175 -8.82 -14.00 -2.23
C TYR A 175 -9.34 -15.45 -2.24
N GLU A 176 -8.52 -16.42 -1.85
CA GLU A 176 -8.94 -17.82 -1.69
C GLU A 176 -9.96 -18.00 -0.55
N LYS A 177 -10.03 -17.04 0.38
CA LYS A 177 -11.02 -16.98 1.48
C LYS A 177 -12.31 -16.21 1.14
N SER A 178 -12.65 -16.12 -0.15
CA SER A 178 -13.83 -15.37 -0.62
C SER A 178 -13.81 -13.87 -0.28
N ARG A 179 -12.64 -13.28 -0.02
CA ARG A 179 -12.48 -11.84 0.11
C ARG A 179 -11.84 -11.24 -1.14
N CYS A 180 -11.74 -9.91 -1.20
CA CYS A 180 -11.20 -9.18 -2.33
C CYS A 180 -10.28 -8.06 -1.86
N PRO A 181 -8.96 -8.24 -1.96
CA PRO A 181 -8.00 -7.16 -1.82
C PRO A 181 -7.87 -6.33 -3.10
N LEU A 182 -7.21 -5.18 -2.98
CA LEU A 182 -7.01 -4.21 -4.05
C LEU A 182 -6.48 -4.87 -5.34
N GLU A 183 -5.43 -5.68 -5.24
CA GLU A 183 -4.73 -6.27 -6.38
C GLU A 183 -5.55 -7.33 -7.09
N GLN A 184 -6.73 -7.69 -6.56
CA GLN A 184 -7.66 -8.65 -7.17
C GLN A 184 -8.81 -7.99 -7.93
N THR A 185 -8.92 -6.65 -7.86
CA THR A 185 -9.79 -5.85 -8.73
C THR A 185 -9.26 -5.82 -10.16
N VAL A 186 -10.07 -5.37 -11.13
CA VAL A 186 -9.64 -5.29 -12.54
C VAL A 186 -8.43 -4.37 -12.69
N LEU A 187 -8.49 -3.16 -12.12
CA LEU A 187 -7.37 -2.20 -12.19
C LEU A 187 -6.18 -2.67 -11.36
N GLY A 188 -6.41 -3.23 -10.17
CA GLY A 188 -5.33 -3.76 -9.33
C GLY A 188 -4.54 -4.87 -10.03
N LYS A 189 -5.22 -5.82 -10.67
CA LYS A 189 -4.59 -6.89 -11.45
C LYS A 189 -3.77 -6.34 -12.62
N LEU A 190 -4.34 -5.38 -13.36
CA LEU A 190 -3.64 -4.71 -14.46
C LEU A 190 -2.33 -4.07 -13.98
N LEU A 191 -2.38 -3.21 -12.97
CA LEU A 191 -1.19 -2.52 -12.45
C LEU A 191 -0.18 -3.48 -11.81
N ASN A 192 -0.64 -4.56 -11.19
CA ASN A 192 0.27 -5.54 -10.58
C ASN A 192 1.10 -6.27 -11.65
N THR A 193 0.47 -6.67 -12.75
CA THR A 193 1.11 -7.46 -13.82
C THR A 193 1.84 -6.62 -14.87
N MET A 194 1.43 -5.37 -15.08
CA MET A 194 1.95 -4.53 -16.15
C MET A 194 3.30 -3.91 -15.78
N PRO A 195 4.39 -4.16 -16.55
CA PRO A 195 5.69 -3.53 -16.29
C PRO A 195 5.68 -2.07 -16.74
N ILE A 196 5.58 -1.12 -15.81
CA ILE A 196 5.60 0.32 -16.15
C ILE A 196 6.98 0.91 -15.87
N THR A 197 7.58 0.58 -14.72
CA THR A 197 8.92 1.03 -14.35
C THR A 197 9.57 0.06 -13.38
N THR A 198 10.90 0.12 -13.30
CA THR A 198 11.69 -0.64 -12.31
C THR A 198 11.90 0.11 -11.01
N LEU A 199 11.47 1.38 -10.96
CA LEU A 199 11.73 2.28 -9.84
C LEU A 199 10.55 2.30 -8.87
N TRP A 200 10.68 1.55 -7.76
CA TRP A 200 9.63 1.48 -6.72
C TRP A 200 9.27 2.85 -6.14
N ASN A 201 10.24 3.75 -5.99
CA ASN A 201 9.99 5.12 -5.53
C ASN A 201 9.08 5.93 -6.48
N LEU A 202 8.84 5.47 -7.70
CA LEU A 202 7.85 6.04 -8.62
C LEU A 202 6.50 5.30 -8.58
N GLU A 203 6.49 3.98 -8.37
CA GLU A 203 5.24 3.20 -8.29
C GLU A 203 4.54 3.33 -6.93
N ALA A 204 5.27 3.39 -5.82
CA ALA A 204 4.68 3.42 -4.48
C ALA A 204 3.65 4.55 -4.29
N PRO A 205 3.90 5.78 -4.76
CA PRO A 205 2.92 6.85 -4.66
C PRO A 205 1.65 6.61 -5.48
N LEU A 206 1.74 6.00 -6.67
CA LEU A 206 0.58 5.56 -7.45
C LEU A 206 -0.23 4.54 -6.64
N TRP A 207 0.42 3.52 -6.08
CA TRP A 207 -0.25 2.51 -5.26
C TRP A 207 -0.95 3.12 -4.04
N ASN A 208 -0.35 4.09 -3.36
CA ASN A 208 -0.99 4.80 -2.25
C ASN A 208 -2.26 5.53 -2.70
N ILE A 209 -2.22 6.21 -3.85
CA ILE A 209 -3.38 6.91 -4.41
C ILE A 209 -4.48 5.92 -4.78
N ILE A 210 -4.14 4.86 -5.52
CA ILE A 210 -5.07 3.80 -5.93
C ILE A 210 -5.71 3.11 -4.71
N SER A 211 -4.91 2.83 -3.68
CA SER A 211 -5.35 2.29 -2.40
C SER A 211 -6.39 3.19 -1.72
N ARG A 212 -6.14 4.51 -1.62
CA ARG A 212 -7.13 5.47 -1.09
C ARG A 212 -8.40 5.52 -1.93
N THR A 213 -8.28 5.55 -3.26
CA THR A 213 -9.43 5.53 -4.17
C THR A 213 -10.25 4.26 -3.96
N PHE A 214 -9.61 3.11 -3.80
CA PHE A 214 -10.26 1.82 -3.56
C PHE A 214 -11.06 1.83 -2.26
N VAL A 215 -10.42 2.10 -1.12
CA VAL A 215 -11.10 2.02 0.19
C VAL A 215 -12.15 3.12 0.41
N SER A 216 -12.01 4.28 -0.24
CA SER A 216 -13.00 5.36 -0.19
C SER A 216 -14.39 4.93 -0.69
N GLN A 217 -14.47 3.89 -1.52
CA GLN A 217 -15.72 3.32 -2.01
C GLN A 217 -16.46 2.48 -0.97
N TYR A 218 -15.74 2.01 0.05
CA TYR A 218 -16.18 0.90 0.90
C TYR A 218 -16.18 1.23 2.39
N GLY A 219 -16.07 2.51 2.78
CA GLY A 219 -16.07 2.91 4.19
C GLY A 219 -17.30 2.43 5.01
N ARG A 220 -18.38 1.99 4.37
CA ARG A 220 -19.56 1.43 5.04
C ARG A 220 -19.58 -0.10 5.17
N LEU A 221 -18.65 -0.80 4.52
CA LEU A 221 -18.57 -2.27 4.57
C LEU A 221 -17.62 -2.69 5.70
N PRO A 222 -17.88 -3.82 6.37
CA PRO A 222 -16.86 -4.48 7.18
C PRO A 222 -15.61 -4.76 6.36
N VAL A 223 -14.44 -4.68 7.00
CA VAL A 223 -13.15 -4.93 6.36
C VAL A 223 -12.40 -6.06 7.06
N HIS A 224 -11.88 -6.99 6.26
CA HIS A 224 -11.00 -8.07 6.71
C HIS A 224 -9.54 -7.68 6.48
N VAL A 225 -8.76 -7.52 7.55
CA VAL A 225 -7.36 -7.10 7.49
C VAL A 225 -6.45 -8.28 7.73
N TYR A 226 -5.73 -8.72 6.70
CA TYR A 226 -4.75 -9.80 6.82
C TYR A 226 -3.37 -9.26 7.08
N PHE A 227 -2.68 -9.74 8.10
CA PHE A 227 -1.39 -9.20 8.42
C PHE A 227 -0.40 -10.24 8.94
N ARG A 228 0.86 -10.05 8.55
CA ARG A 228 2.03 -10.69 9.16
C ARG A 228 2.85 -9.73 10.01
N VAL A 229 2.58 -8.44 9.83
CA VAL A 229 3.34 -7.32 10.39
C VAL A 229 2.37 -6.19 10.68
N LEU A 230 2.46 -5.61 11.86
CA LEU A 230 1.83 -4.31 12.17
C LEU A 230 2.88 -3.22 12.03
N ASP A 231 2.87 -2.58 10.86
CA ASP A 231 3.74 -1.45 10.57
C ASP A 231 2.93 -0.16 10.59
N ASN A 232 3.17 0.67 11.61
CA ASN A 232 2.50 1.96 11.79
C ASN A 232 2.82 2.97 10.68
N ALA A 233 3.85 2.71 9.85
CA ALA A 233 4.17 3.50 8.67
C ALA A 233 3.72 2.84 7.34
N SER A 234 3.00 1.72 7.40
CA SER A 234 2.33 1.15 6.22
C SER A 234 1.22 2.08 5.69
N VAL A 235 0.87 1.92 4.41
CA VAL A 235 -0.30 2.62 3.81
C VAL A 235 -1.60 2.21 4.51
N LEU A 236 -1.69 0.94 4.94
CA LEU A 236 -2.82 0.38 5.67
C LEU A 236 -3.17 1.20 6.91
N LEU A 237 -2.19 1.40 7.80
CA LEU A 237 -2.40 2.08 9.08
C LEU A 237 -2.35 3.60 8.96
N ARG A 238 -1.63 4.17 7.98
CA ARG A 238 -1.53 5.62 7.82
C ARG A 238 -2.65 6.24 6.98
N GLN A 239 -3.26 5.48 6.09
CA GLN A 239 -4.19 6.02 5.09
C GLN A 239 -5.44 5.18 4.94
N GLU A 240 -5.34 3.86 4.72
CA GLU A 240 -6.51 3.05 4.36
C GLU A 240 -7.56 2.96 5.48
N LEU A 241 -7.18 2.40 6.63
CA LEU A 241 -8.09 2.26 7.76
C LEU A 241 -8.53 3.61 8.33
N PRO A 242 -7.63 4.61 8.53
CA PRO A 242 -8.06 5.93 8.96
C PRO A 242 -9.07 6.58 8.00
N LEU A 243 -8.89 6.44 6.69
CA LEU A 243 -9.84 6.96 5.69
C LEU A 243 -11.21 6.30 5.84
N MET A 244 -11.25 4.98 5.99
CA MET A 244 -12.50 4.25 6.23
C MET A 244 -13.17 4.69 7.54
N GLN A 245 -12.41 4.85 8.62
CA GLN A 245 -12.91 5.31 9.92
C GLN A 245 -13.41 6.77 9.88
N LYS A 246 -12.80 7.64 9.06
CA LYS A 246 -13.30 9.00 8.84
C LYS A 246 -14.62 9.01 8.07
N ILE A 247 -14.81 8.07 7.15
CA ILE A 247 -16.08 7.91 6.40
C ILE A 247 -17.16 7.29 7.32
N ASN A 248 -16.78 6.32 8.15
CA ASN A 248 -17.65 5.65 9.10
C ASN A 248 -16.88 5.26 10.37
N PRO A 249 -17.03 6.02 11.47
CA PRO A 249 -16.34 5.73 12.73
C PRO A 249 -16.67 4.37 13.33
N SER A 250 -17.80 3.76 12.93
CA SER A 250 -18.27 2.46 13.40
C SER A 250 -17.98 1.32 12.41
N VAL A 251 -17.08 1.53 11.44
CA VAL A 251 -16.69 0.47 10.51
C VAL A 251 -16.12 -0.74 11.27
N ALA A 252 -16.68 -1.92 11.01
CA ALA A 252 -16.20 -3.17 11.59
C ALA A 252 -14.87 -3.57 10.93
N ILE A 253 -13.85 -3.87 11.74
CA ILE A 253 -12.53 -4.30 11.29
C ILE A 253 -12.25 -5.67 11.91
N HIS A 254 -12.12 -6.68 11.05
CA HIS A 254 -11.79 -8.04 11.43
C HIS A 254 -10.32 -8.31 11.12
N TRP A 255 -9.51 -8.52 12.15
CA TRP A 255 -8.07 -8.75 12.00
C TRP A 255 -7.76 -10.23 11.86
N HIS A 256 -7.00 -10.58 10.83
CA HIS A 256 -6.59 -11.93 10.48
C HIS A 256 -5.06 -12.01 10.54
N PRO A 257 -4.47 -12.37 11.69
CA PRO A 257 -3.04 -12.59 11.77
C PRO A 257 -2.67 -13.85 11.00
N VAL A 258 -1.67 -13.78 10.14
CA VAL A 258 -1.26 -14.88 9.26
C VAL A 258 0.20 -15.24 9.53
N PHE A 259 0.53 -16.52 9.46
CA PHE A 259 1.89 -17.03 9.62
C PHE A 259 2.17 -18.18 8.64
N ASN A 260 3.45 -18.48 8.43
CA ASN A 260 3.84 -19.64 7.61
C ASN A 260 3.54 -20.93 8.36
N TYR A 261 2.86 -21.84 7.67
CA TYR A 261 2.43 -23.14 8.15
C TYR A 261 3.05 -24.24 7.27
N PRO A 262 3.25 -25.48 7.76
CA PRO A 262 3.94 -26.53 6.98
C PRO A 262 3.33 -26.81 5.61
N ILE A 263 2.03 -26.55 5.42
CA ILE A 263 1.31 -26.72 4.16
C ILE A 263 0.78 -25.36 3.67
N GLY A 264 1.64 -24.33 3.65
CA GLY A 264 1.33 -23.00 3.11
C GLY A 264 1.15 -21.93 4.19
N MET A 265 0.00 -21.26 4.20
CA MET A 265 -0.33 -20.19 5.15
C MET A 265 -1.52 -20.58 6.02
N ALA A 266 -1.54 -20.10 7.26
CA ALA A 266 -2.68 -20.24 8.16
C ALA A 266 -2.96 -18.91 8.89
N GLU A 267 -4.23 -18.67 9.19
CA GLU A 267 -4.65 -17.63 10.12
C GLU A 267 -4.41 -18.10 11.57
N VAL A 268 -4.18 -17.16 12.48
CA VAL A 268 -4.22 -17.41 13.92
C VAL A 268 -5.66 -17.20 14.40
N GLY A 269 -6.27 -18.26 14.90
CA GLY A 269 -7.63 -18.21 15.45
C GLY A 269 -7.69 -17.53 16.82
N VAL A 270 -8.91 -17.32 17.30
CA VAL A 270 -9.19 -16.58 18.56
C VAL A 270 -8.63 -17.27 19.79
N HIS A 271 -8.33 -18.58 19.71
CA HIS A 271 -7.70 -19.37 20.77
C HIS A 271 -6.23 -19.72 20.44
N GLY A 272 -5.63 -19.08 19.43
CA GLY A 272 -4.25 -19.32 19.00
C GLY A 272 -4.07 -20.57 18.13
N GLU A 273 -5.16 -21.24 17.75
CA GLU A 273 -5.18 -22.35 16.82
C GLU A 273 -4.79 -21.90 15.40
N ALA A 274 -4.32 -22.84 14.58
CA ALA A 274 -4.04 -22.58 13.18
C ALA A 274 -5.32 -22.82 12.37
N ILE A 275 -5.84 -21.79 11.70
CA ILE A 275 -7.03 -21.89 10.86
C ILE A 275 -6.58 -21.87 9.39
N THR A 276 -6.83 -22.96 8.67
CA THR A 276 -6.54 -23.07 7.23
C THR A 276 -7.78 -22.84 6.36
N GLU A 277 -8.95 -22.71 6.96
CA GLU A 277 -10.21 -22.30 6.33
C GLU A 277 -10.45 -20.78 6.49
N SER A 278 -11.66 -20.27 6.21
CA SER A 278 -11.98 -18.85 6.39
C SER A 278 -12.28 -18.55 7.86
N GLY A 279 -11.36 -17.90 8.56
CA GLY A 279 -11.58 -17.45 9.94
C GLY A 279 -12.56 -16.27 10.01
N ARG A 280 -13.21 -16.07 11.17
CA ARG A 280 -14.06 -14.88 11.43
C ARG A 280 -13.24 -13.58 11.56
N GLY A 281 -11.97 -13.72 11.95
CA GLY A 281 -11.12 -12.61 12.36
C GLY A 281 -11.34 -12.23 13.82
N ILE A 282 -10.44 -11.39 14.33
CA ILE A 282 -10.41 -10.88 15.70
C ILE A 282 -10.73 -9.39 15.64
N ASP A 283 -11.69 -8.92 16.43
CA ASP A 283 -12.17 -7.53 16.33
C ASP A 283 -11.25 -6.50 17.01
N ASP A 284 -10.30 -6.96 17.83
CA ASP A 284 -9.31 -6.12 18.50
C ASP A 284 -7.91 -6.30 17.89
N MET A 285 -7.36 -5.22 17.33
CA MET A 285 -6.04 -5.22 16.66
C MET A 285 -4.92 -5.67 17.61
N LYS A 286 -4.97 -5.26 18.89
CA LYS A 286 -3.90 -5.54 19.84
C LYS A 286 -3.90 -7.02 20.24
N ALA A 287 -5.07 -7.58 20.53
CA ALA A 287 -5.24 -9.01 20.80
C ALA A 287 -4.81 -9.85 19.59
N ALA A 288 -5.17 -9.43 18.38
CA ALA A 288 -4.73 -10.08 17.14
C ALA A 288 -3.19 -10.08 17.00
N ALA A 289 -2.54 -8.95 17.32
CA ALA A 289 -1.08 -8.83 17.31
C ALA A 289 -0.40 -9.73 18.35
N GLU A 290 -0.92 -9.74 19.59
CA GLU A 290 -0.41 -10.55 20.69
C GLU A 290 -0.49 -12.05 20.35
N LEU A 291 -1.59 -12.48 19.73
CA LEU A 291 -1.76 -13.86 19.26
C LEU A 291 -0.76 -14.21 18.14
N LEU A 292 -0.51 -13.30 17.20
CA LEU A 292 0.52 -13.51 16.18
C LEU A 292 1.90 -13.66 16.80
N ILE A 293 2.28 -12.76 17.70
CA ILE A 293 3.58 -12.79 18.38
C ILE A 293 3.75 -14.10 19.15
N ALA A 294 2.73 -14.51 19.91
CA ALA A 294 2.73 -15.76 20.64
C ALA A 294 2.88 -16.97 19.70
N LYS A 295 2.16 -16.98 18.58
CA LYS A 295 2.23 -18.06 17.58
C LYS A 295 3.60 -18.14 16.93
N LEU A 296 4.19 -17.01 16.57
CA LEU A 296 5.51 -16.92 15.94
C LEU A 296 6.64 -17.26 16.91
N GLY A 297 6.47 -16.99 18.21
CA GLY A 297 7.40 -17.44 19.26
C GLY A 297 7.35 -18.96 19.50
N ALA A 298 6.18 -19.59 19.28
CA ALA A 298 5.98 -21.03 19.44
C ALA A 298 6.37 -21.85 18.18
N ALA A 299 6.15 -21.32 16.98
CA ALA A 299 6.65 -21.92 15.74
C ALA A 299 8.17 -21.75 15.64
N SER A 300 8.89 -22.68 15.00
CA SER A 300 10.35 -22.59 14.90
C SER A 300 10.76 -21.22 14.30
N TYR A 301 11.31 -20.34 15.15
CA TYR A 301 11.72 -18.97 14.84
C TYR A 301 12.44 -18.86 13.49
N LYS A 302 13.21 -19.89 13.11
CA LYS A 302 13.94 -19.97 11.83
C LYS A 302 13.06 -19.77 10.58
N ALA A 303 11.82 -20.29 10.56
CA ALA A 303 10.93 -20.21 9.40
C ALA A 303 10.10 -18.91 9.31
N ASN A 304 10.04 -18.15 10.42
CA ASN A 304 9.24 -16.93 10.52
C ASN A 304 10.01 -15.73 11.07
N ARG A 305 11.35 -15.81 11.15
CA ARG A 305 12.21 -14.81 11.80
C ARG A 305 11.93 -13.40 11.32
N GLN A 306 11.85 -13.22 10.00
CA GLN A 306 11.60 -11.92 9.38
C GLN A 306 10.20 -11.38 9.75
N ALA A 307 9.18 -12.23 9.74
CA ALA A 307 7.82 -11.84 10.16
C ALA A 307 7.78 -11.51 11.66
N PHE A 308 8.47 -12.27 12.51
CA PHE A 308 8.55 -12.03 13.95
C PHE A 308 9.29 -10.72 14.28
N GLU A 309 10.44 -10.49 13.66
CA GLU A 309 11.20 -9.24 13.83
C GLU A 309 10.39 -8.04 13.34
N ARG A 310 9.68 -8.18 12.22
CA ARG A 310 8.83 -7.11 11.68
C ARG A 310 7.57 -6.87 12.52
N ALA A 311 6.88 -7.90 12.99
CA ALA A 311 5.73 -7.76 13.89
C ALA A 311 6.11 -7.09 15.23
N ASN A 312 7.38 -7.20 15.64
CA ASN A 312 7.92 -6.52 16.81
C ASN A 312 8.69 -5.22 16.49
N SER A 313 8.74 -4.79 15.23
CA SER A 313 9.53 -3.64 14.79
C SER A 313 8.65 -2.41 14.54
N ASP A 314 9.09 -1.27 15.05
CA ASP A 314 8.50 0.05 14.77
C ASP A 314 8.98 0.66 13.42
N TYR A 315 9.83 -0.02 12.64
CA TYR A 315 10.52 0.56 11.47
C TYR A 315 9.89 0.22 10.11
N PHE A 316 9.75 1.23 9.25
CA PHE A 316 9.38 1.13 7.83
C PHE A 316 10.51 1.66 6.93
N ASP A 317 10.89 0.87 5.93
CA ASP A 317 11.79 1.31 4.86
C ASP A 317 10.96 1.77 3.64
N PRO A 318 10.91 3.08 3.34
CA PRO A 318 10.13 3.61 2.22
C PRO A 318 10.73 3.30 0.84
N THR A 319 11.96 2.80 0.79
CA THR A 319 12.64 2.41 -0.46
C THR A 319 12.50 0.92 -0.74
N ARG A 320 12.11 0.12 0.26
CA ARG A 320 11.82 -1.29 0.06
C ARG A 320 10.48 -1.44 -0.66
N PRO A 321 10.43 -2.18 -1.78
CA PRO A 321 9.17 -2.64 -2.29
C PRO A 321 8.49 -3.48 -1.20
N PRO A 322 7.16 -3.43 -1.05
CA PRO A 322 6.40 -4.31 -0.16
C PRO A 322 6.57 -5.81 -0.52
N PHE A 323 7.33 -6.08 -1.57
CA PHE A 323 7.58 -7.36 -2.22
C PHE A 323 9.03 -7.83 -2.16
N ALA A 324 9.90 -7.21 -1.36
CA ALA A 324 11.23 -7.76 -1.12
C ALA A 324 11.10 -9.07 -0.32
N ILE A 325 10.97 -10.18 -1.07
CA ILE A 325 11.54 -11.46 -0.67
C ILE A 325 13.04 -11.17 -0.57
N ASP A 326 13.55 -11.09 0.65
CA ASP A 326 14.99 -11.18 0.84
C ASP A 326 15.34 -12.64 0.48
N ASP A 327 16.30 -12.84 -0.43
CA ASP A 327 16.88 -14.15 -0.74
C ASP A 327 17.29 -14.94 0.51
#